data_AF-A0A536YWF4-F1
#
_entry.id   AF-A0A536YWF4-F1
#
_cell.length_a   1.000
_cell.length_b   1.000
_cell.length_c   1.000
_cell.angle_alpha   90.00
_cell.angle_beta   90.00
_cell.angle_gamma   90.00
#
_symmetry.space_group_name_H-M   'P 1'
#
loop_
_entity.id
_entity.type
_entity.pdbx_description
1 polymer ?
#
loop_
_entity_poly.entity_id
_entity_poly.type
_entity_poly.pdbx_seq_one_letter_code
_entity_poly.pdbx_strand_id
1 'polypeptide(L)' 'CTAITLRMYADRKGWQLGTIHVDLELHKDGEGDTGRIARVVSFSATLQPEQKARLAEIAEKTPVTRTIKAGATIDTTFR' A
#
# COMPACT_ATOMS: atom_id res chain seq x y z
N CYS A 1 -1.05 6.38 -5.54
CA CYS A 1 0.32 6.67 -5.04
C CYS A 1 1.11 5.40 -4.75
N THR A 2 0.55 4.43 -4.02
CA THR A 2 1.24 3.23 -3.55
C THR A 2 1.89 2.43 -4.67
N ALA A 3 1.13 2.03 -5.70
CA ALA A 3 1.65 1.23 -6.81
C ALA A 3 2.87 1.86 -7.48
N ILE A 4 2.80 3.16 -7.85
CA ILE A 4 3.93 3.85 -8.49
C ILE A 4 5.14 3.99 -7.55
N THR A 5 4.94 4.29 -6.26
CA THR A 5 6.05 4.40 -5.30
C THR A 5 6.73 3.04 -5.09
N LEU A 6 5.97 1.95 -5.01
CA LEU A 6 6.52 0.60 -4.88
C LEU A 6 7.31 0.20 -6.13
N ARG A 7 6.79 0.49 -7.34
CA ARG A 7 7.53 0.29 -8.59
C ARG A 7 8.85 1.07 -8.58
N MET A 8 8.82 2.37 -8.33
CA MET A 8 10.03 3.20 -8.29
C MET A 8 11.06 2.71 -7.27
N TYR A 9 10.61 2.28 -6.10
CA TYR A 9 11.51 1.75 -5.06
C TYR A 9 12.16 0.42 -5.50
N ALA A 10 11.36 -0.48 -6.09
CA ALA A 10 11.84 -1.76 -6.59
C ALA A 10 12.83 -1.58 -7.75
N ASP A 11 12.54 -0.69 -8.70
CA ASP A 11 13.42 -0.41 -9.84
C ASP A 11 14.81 0.07 -9.36
N ARG A 12 14.86 0.95 -8.35
CA ARG A 12 16.13 1.40 -7.73
C ARG A 12 16.92 0.28 -7.04
N LYS A 13 16.25 -0.81 -6.66
CA LYS A 13 16.85 -1.99 -6.02
C LYS A 13 17.06 -3.15 -6.98
N GLY A 14 16.67 -3.01 -8.25
CA GLY A 14 16.69 -4.10 -9.23
C GLY A 14 15.70 -5.23 -8.93
N TRP A 15 14.63 -4.96 -8.19
CA TRP A 15 13.63 -5.98 -7.83
C TRP A 15 12.53 -6.05 -8.87
N GLN A 16 12.23 -7.26 -9.35
CA GLN A 16 11.11 -7.48 -10.27
C GLN A 16 9.83 -7.79 -9.50
N LEU A 17 8.90 -6.83 -9.48
CA LEU A 17 7.60 -7.02 -8.81
C LEU A 17 6.52 -7.64 -9.72
N GLY A 18 6.78 -7.74 -11.03
CA GLY A 18 5.74 -8.10 -12.00
C GLY A 18 4.61 -7.07 -12.03
N THR A 19 3.38 -7.52 -12.28
CA THR A 19 2.18 -6.68 -12.19
C THR A 19 1.85 -6.38 -10.73
N ILE A 20 1.59 -5.12 -10.42
CA ILE A 20 1.19 -4.66 -9.08
C ILE A 20 -0.32 -4.43 -9.11
N HIS A 21 -1.07 -5.13 -8.25
CA HIS A 21 -2.49 -4.85 -8.01
C HIS A 21 -2.67 -4.20 -6.65
N VAL A 22 -3.53 -3.19 -6.59
CA VAL A 22 -3.89 -2.49 -5.36
C VAL A 22 -5.40 -2.34 -5.33
N ASP A 23 -6.03 -3.14 -4.48
CA ASP A 23 -7.46 -3.10 -4.23
C ASP A 23 -7.72 -2.24 -2.98
N LEU A 24 -8.76 -1.42 -3.05
CA LEU A 24 -9.11 -0.44 -2.01
C LEU A 24 -10.61 -0.48 -1.74
N GLU A 25 -10.97 -0.59 -0.46
CA GLU A 25 -12.33 -0.43 0.02
C GLU A 25 -12.36 0.67 1.08
N LEU A 26 -13.28 1.63 0.93
CA LEU A 26 -13.52 2.67 1.92
C LEU A 26 -14.79 2.33 2.71
N HIS A 27 -14.64 2.18 4.02
CA HIS A 27 -15.73 2.03 4.97
C HIS A 27 -15.95 3.36 5.68
N LYS A 28 -17.22 3.78 5.76
CA LYS A 28 -17.67 4.95 6.50
C LYS A 28 -19.03 4.67 7.11
N ASP A 29 -19.11 4.63 8.44
CA ASP A 29 -20.32 4.25 9.18
C ASP A 29 -21.07 5.47 9.72
N GLY A 30 -21.49 6.36 8.82
CA GLY A 30 -22.35 7.51 9.13
C GLY A 30 -21.62 8.82 9.44
N GLU A 31 -22.36 9.82 9.94
CA GLU A 31 -21.83 11.14 10.25
C GLU A 31 -20.88 11.09 11.46
N GLY A 32 -19.65 11.59 11.28
CA GLY A 32 -18.63 11.65 12.32
C GLY A 32 -17.58 10.53 12.28
N ASP A 33 -17.76 9.50 11.46
CA ASP A 33 -16.71 8.48 11.24
C ASP A 33 -15.58 9.04 10.36
N THR A 34 -14.36 9.00 10.91
CA THR A 34 -13.10 9.32 10.23
C THR A 34 -12.88 8.45 8.98
N GLY A 35 -13.52 7.28 8.93
CA GLY A 35 -13.46 6.33 7.83
C GLY A 35 -12.23 5.44 7.90
N ARG A 36 -12.38 4.23 7.36
CA ARG A 36 -11.35 3.19 7.33
C ARG A 36 -11.15 2.72 5.90
N ILE A 37 -9.90 2.69 5.44
CA ILE A 37 -9.54 2.18 4.12
C ILE A 37 -8.88 0.82 4.28
N ALA A 38 -9.51 -0.23 3.78
CA ALA A 38 -8.86 -1.52 3.60
C ALA A 38 -8.09 -1.51 2.27
N ARG A 39 -6.79 -1.79 2.33
CA ARG A 39 -5.90 -1.86 1.17
C ARG A 39 -5.28 -3.24 1.05
N VAL A 40 -5.51 -3.90 -0.08
CA VAL A 40 -4.83 -5.16 -0.41
C VAL A 40 -3.85 -4.90 -1.54
N VAL A 41 -2.58 -5.24 -1.32
CA VAL A 41 -1.53 -5.13 -2.33
C VAL A 41 -1.08 -6.53 -2.71
N SER A 42 -1.02 -6.82 -4.01
CA SER A 42 -0.51 -8.08 -4.53
C SER A 42 0.43 -7.88 -5.71
N PHE A 43 1.30 -8.87 -5.91
CA PHE A 43 2.33 -8.87 -6.92
C PHE A 43 2.27 -10.16 -7.72
N SER A 44 2.46 -10.09 -9.04
CA SER A 44 2.51 -11.30 -9.86
C SER A 44 3.85 -12.03 -9.77
N ALA A 45 4.89 -11.38 -9.24
CA ALA A 45 6.20 -12.01 -9.00
C ALA A 45 6.29 -12.59 -7.58
N THR A 46 7.06 -13.68 -7.44
CA THR A 46 7.42 -14.22 -6.14
C THR A 46 8.42 -13.30 -5.45
N LEU A 47 8.09 -12.85 -4.24
CA LEU A 47 8.92 -11.96 -3.44
C LEU A 47 9.36 -12.65 -2.16
N GLN A 48 10.62 -12.43 -1.78
CA GLN A 48 11.13 -12.91 -0.51
C GLN A 48 10.48 -12.15 0.66
N PRO A 49 10.39 -12.77 1.85
CA PRO A 49 9.79 -12.15 3.04
C PRO A 49 10.35 -10.76 3.34
N GLU A 50 11.66 -10.57 3.18
CA GLU A 50 12.35 -9.31 3.44
C GLU A 50 11.96 -8.23 2.43
N GLN A 51 11.73 -8.61 1.17
CA GLN A 51 11.24 -7.69 0.13
C GLN A 51 9.80 -7.27 0.45
N LYS A 52 8.92 -8.21 0.79
CA LYS A 52 7.52 -7.90 1.18
C LYS A 52 7.49 -6.98 2.39
N ALA A 53 8.27 -7.27 3.44
CA ALA A 53 8.35 -6.43 4.64
C ALA A 53 8.79 -5.00 4.29
N ARG A 54 9.83 -4.87 3.47
CA ARG A 54 10.31 -3.54 3.07
C ARG A 54 9.32 -2.77 2.21
N LEU A 55 8.64 -3.45 1.28
CA LEU A 55 7.60 -2.83 0.46
C LEU A 55 6.41 -2.37 1.32
N ALA A 56 6.04 -3.13 2.36
CA ALA A 56 5.02 -2.73 3.31
C ALA A 56 5.38 -1.42 4.02
N GLU A 57 6.61 -1.27 4.51
CA GLU A 57 7.05 -0.01 5.12
C GLU A 57 7.01 1.18 4.15
N ILE A 58 7.35 0.96 2.88
CA ILE A 58 7.34 2.01 1.86
C ILE A 58 5.91 2.43 1.51
N ALA A 59 4.97 1.49 1.44
CA ALA A 59 3.55 1.77 1.19
C ALA A 59 2.93 2.71 2.25
N GLU A 60 3.46 2.68 3.47
CA GLU A 60 3.05 3.56 4.57
C GLU A 60 3.64 4.97 4.51
N LYS A 61 4.72 5.17 3.74
CA LYS A 61 5.48 6.43 3.70
C LYS A 61 5.14 7.32 2.51
N THR A 62 4.22 6.90 1.63
CA THR A 62 3.86 7.72 0.46
C THR A 62 3.19 9.04 0.88
N PRO A 63 3.38 10.16 0.16
CA PRO A 63 2.80 11.45 0.53
C PRO A 63 1.28 11.39 0.73
N VAL A 64 0.56 10.75 -0.20
CA VAL A 64 -0.90 10.61 -0.12
C VAL A 64 -1.32 9.70 1.03
N THR A 65 -0.62 8.58 1.28
CA THR A 65 -0.91 7.73 2.46
C THR A 65 -0.81 8.57 3.74
N ARG A 66 0.26 9.38 3.87
CA ARG A 66 0.48 10.23 5.06
C ARG A 66 -0.61 11.28 5.21
N THR A 67 -1.04 11.93 4.12
CA THR A 67 -2.12 12.91 4.14
C THR A 67 -3.44 12.29 4.60
N ILE A 68 -3.82 11.14 4.05
CA ILE A 68 -5.08 10.48 4.40
C ILE A 68 -5.09 10.00 5.86
N LYS A 69 -3.94 9.53 6.36
CA LYS A 69 -3.79 9.12 7.77
C LYS A 69 -4.00 10.23 8.79
N ALA A 70 -4.09 11.50 8.38
CA ALA A 70 -4.44 12.60 9.28
C ALA A 70 -5.94 12.59 9.67
N GLY A 71 -6.78 11.89 8.90
CA GLY A 71 -8.23 11.90 9.14
C GLY A 71 -8.96 10.58 8.87
N ALA A 72 -8.25 9.50 8.52
CA ALA A 72 -8.80 8.17 8.30
C ALA A 72 -7.74 7.10 8.63
N THR A 73 -8.16 5.88 8.95
CA THR A 73 -7.23 4.75 9.11
C THR A 73 -7.01 4.04 7.77
N ILE A 74 -5.83 3.43 7.60
CA ILE A 74 -5.51 2.62 6.42
C ILE A 74 -4.93 1.30 6.91
N ASP A 75 -5.64 0.21 6.67
CA ASP A 75 -5.21 -1.15 6.96
C ASP A 75 -4.64 -1.77 5.69
N THR A 76 -3.35 -2.09 5.69
CA THR A 76 -2.68 -2.65 4.50
C THR A 76 -2.33 -4.11 4.71
N THR A 77 -2.78 -4.96 3.79
CA THR A 77 -2.42 -6.38 3.73
C THR A 77 -1.70 -6.68 2.42
N PHE A 78 -0.65 -7.50 2.48
CA PHE A 78 0.07 -7.98 1.31
C PHE A 78 -0.29 -9.45 1.04
N ARG A 79 -0.79 -9.74 -0.15
CA ARG A 79 -1.10 -11.10 -0.62
C ARG A 79 0.06 -11.61 -1.47
#